data_AF-X1SBU3-F1
#
_entry.id   AF-X1SBU3-F1
#
_cell.length_a   1.000
_cell.length_b   1.000
_cell.length_c   1.000
_cell.angle_alpha   90.00
_cell.angle_beta   90.00
_cell.angle_gamma   90.00
#
_symmetry.space_group_name_H-M   'P 1'
#
loop_
_entity.id
_entity.type
_entity.pdbx_description
1 polymer ?
#
loop_
_entity_poly.entity_id
_entity_poly.type
_entity_poly.pdbx_seq_one_letter_code
_entity_poly.pdbx_strand_id
1 'polypeptide(L)' 'MERTTKIISLSVPPEMAEKIQELMKKEDRTRSELIRETIRRYIEQQEWKEILRYGRIKANEKGIAENQVEDIVDAYRK' A
#
# COMPACT_ATOMS: atom_id res chain seq x y z
N MET A 1 29.26 -0.05 -9.37
CA MET A 1 27.79 0.00 -9.27
C MET A 1 27.42 -0.28 -7.83
N GLU A 2 26.79 0.66 -7.15
CA GLU A 2 26.34 0.47 -5.77
C GLU A 2 25.20 -0.56 -5.73
N ARG A 3 25.10 -1.34 -4.64
CA ARG A 3 24.04 -2.34 -4.49
C ARG A 3 22.69 -1.63 -4.32
N THR A 4 21.70 -2.00 -5.12
CA THR A 4 20.34 -1.45 -5.08
C THR A 4 19.44 -2.06 -4.01
N THR A 5 19.96 -3.00 -3.20
CA THR A 5 19.17 -3.74 -2.20
C THR A 5 19.90 -3.83 -0.87
N LYS A 6 19.16 -3.69 0.23
CA LYS A 6 19.63 -3.93 1.62
C LYS A 6 19.02 -5.22 2.17
N ILE A 7 19.83 -6.03 2.86
CA ILE A 7 19.36 -7.26 3.52
C ILE A 7 18.65 -6.89 4.82
N ILE A 8 17.49 -7.50 5.05
CA ILE A 8 16.71 -7.41 6.29
C ILE A 8 16.54 -8.83 6.81
N SER A 9 16.85 -9.05 8.08
CA SER A 9 16.58 -10.30 8.79
C SER A 9 15.40 -10.09 9.74
N LEU A 10 14.45 -11.01 9.75
CA LEU A 10 13.30 -10.97 10.65
C LEU A 10 12.95 -12.37 11.16
N SER A 11 12.50 -12.44 12.41
CA SER A 11 11.93 -13.65 13.00
C SER A 11 10.40 -13.62 12.86
N VAL A 12 9.80 -14.76 12.56
CA VAL A 12 8.34 -14.94 12.48
C VAL A 12 7.91 -16.17 13.30
N PRO A 13 6.65 -16.25 13.75
CA PRO A 13 6.11 -17.46 14.35
C PRO A 13 6.28 -18.68 13.41
N PRO A 14 6.52 -19.90 13.94
CA PRO A 14 6.70 -21.10 13.11
C PRO A 14 5.56 -21.35 12.14
N GLU A 15 4.32 -21.22 12.60
CA GLU A 15 3.11 -21.33 11.78
C GLU A 15 3.06 -20.33 10.61
N MET A 16 3.67 -19.14 10.77
CA MET A 16 3.74 -18.14 9.72
C MET A 16 4.79 -18.52 8.68
N ALA A 17 5.92 -19.09 9.12
CA ALA A 17 6.94 -19.60 8.20
C ALA A 17 6.40 -20.71 7.30
N GLU A 18 5.57 -21.61 7.84
CA GLU A 18 4.88 -22.65 7.09
C GLU A 18 3.94 -22.06 6.04
N LYS A 19 3.08 -21.10 6.42
CA LYS A 19 2.18 -20.40 5.49
C LYS A 19 2.92 -19.66 4.38
N ILE A 20 4.06 -19.02 4.69
CA ILE A 20 4.91 -18.37 3.68
C ILE A 20 5.42 -19.41 2.68
N GLN A 21 5.87 -20.58 3.14
CA GLN A 21 6.35 -21.65 2.29
C GLN A 21 5.25 -22.21 1.37
N GLU A 22 4.02 -22.35 1.88
CA GLU A 22 2.85 -22.77 1.10
C GLU A 22 2.49 -21.75 0.02
N LEU A 23 2.45 -20.46 0.37
CA LEU A 23 2.17 -19.38 -0.58
C LEU A 23 3.22 -19.30 -1.68
N MET A 24 4.50 -19.44 -1.33
CA MET A 24 5.60 -19.49 -2.31
C MET A 24 5.39 -20.59 -3.34
N LYS A 25 5.00 -21.80 -2.91
CA LYS A 25 4.72 -22.94 -3.82
C LYS A 25 3.48 -22.70 -4.67
N LYS A 26 2.42 -22.15 -4.07
CA LYS A 26 1.14 -21.92 -4.74
C LYS A 26 1.24 -20.86 -5.84
N GLU A 27 2.02 -19.81 -5.60
CA GLU A 27 2.17 -18.67 -6.51
C GLU A 27 3.37 -18.78 -7.44
N ASP A 28 4.20 -19.83 -7.31
CA ASP A 28 5.49 -19.99 -8.00
C ASP A 28 6.40 -18.75 -7.82
N ARG A 29 6.61 -18.36 -6.55
CA ARG A 29 7.36 -17.14 -6.19
C ARG A 29 8.47 -17.42 -5.19
N THR A 30 9.53 -16.63 -5.28
CA THR A 30 10.59 -16.64 -4.27
C THR A 30 10.15 -15.95 -2.99
N ARG A 31 10.80 -16.29 -1.86
CA ARG A 31 10.55 -15.68 -0.55
C ARG A 31 10.71 -14.16 -0.61
N SER A 32 11.78 -13.68 -1.24
CA SER A 32 12.07 -12.26 -1.31
C SER A 32 11.05 -11.51 -2.17
N GLU A 33 10.51 -12.10 -3.24
CA GLU A 33 9.45 -11.49 -4.04
C GLU A 33 8.15 -11.37 -3.24
N LEU A 34 7.73 -12.45 -2.57
CA LEU A 34 6.51 -12.46 -1.77
C LEU A 34 6.56 -11.40 -0.65
N ILE A 35 7.68 -11.35 0.08
CA ILE A 35 7.85 -10.42 1.21
C ILE A 35 7.98 -8.97 0.71
N ARG A 36 8.75 -8.70 -0.34
CA ARG A 36 8.86 -7.34 -0.90
C ARG A 36 7.52 -6.81 -1.38
N GLU A 37 6.75 -7.63 -2.09
CA GLU A 37 5.42 -7.25 -2.57
C GLU A 37 4.47 -6.93 -1.42
N THR A 38 4.46 -7.80 -0.41
CA THR A 38 3.59 -7.63 0.76
C THR A 38 3.93 -6.34 1.51
N ILE A 39 5.22 -6.07 1.74
CA ILE A 39 5.67 -4.84 2.39
C ILE A 39 5.32 -3.61 1.55
N ARG A 40 5.53 -3.66 0.23
CA ARG A 40 5.20 -2.55 -0.67
C ARG A 40 3.70 -2.21 -0.60
N ARG A 41 2.83 -3.22 -0.72
CA ARG A 41 1.38 -3.04 -0.61
C ARG A 41 0.97 -2.48 0.76
N TYR A 42 1.61 -2.93 1.83
CA TYR A 42 1.33 -2.41 3.17
C TYR A 42 1.68 -0.93 3.27
N ILE A 43 2.85 -0.51 2.79
CA ILE A 43 3.28 0.90 2.77
C ILE A 43 2.30 1.74 1.95
N GLU A 44 2.03 1.35 0.70
CA GLU A 44 1.08 2.04 -0.18
C GLU A 44 -0.30 2.19 0.49
N GLN A 45 -0.78 1.15 1.18
CA GLN A 45 -2.04 1.21 1.92
C GLN A 45 -2.01 2.24 3.06
N GLN A 46 -0.90 2.37 3.79
CA GLN A 46 -0.78 3.37 4.85
C GLN A 46 -0.75 4.80 4.26
N GLU A 47 0.00 5.01 3.19
CA GLU A 47 0.05 6.30 2.49
C GLU A 47 -1.35 6.71 1.97
N TRP A 48 -2.09 5.77 1.37
CA TRP A 48 -3.47 6.00 0.94
C TRP A 48 -4.41 6.36 2.09
N LYS A 49 -4.26 5.72 3.26
CA LYS A 49 -5.07 6.06 4.45
C LYS A 49 -4.84 7.50 4.89
N GLU A 50 -3.60 7.98 4.83
CA GLU A 50 -3.26 9.36 5.19
C GLU A 50 -3.86 10.36 4.20
N ILE A 51 -3.73 10.09 2.89
CA ILE A 51 -4.32 10.93 1.82
C ILE A 51 -5.84 11.00 1.97
N LEU A 52 -6.51 9.86 2.16
CA LEU A 52 -7.95 9.80 2.34
C LEU A 52 -8.41 10.53 3.60
N ARG A 53 -7.65 10.41 4.71
CA ARG A 53 -7.93 11.14 5.95
C ARG A 53 -7.83 12.64 5.72
N TYR A 54 -6.75 13.11 5.09
CA TYR A 54 -6.58 14.52 4.76
C TYR A 54 -7.71 15.03 3.87
N GLY A 55 -8.04 14.29 2.80
CA GLY A 55 -9.12 14.63 1.88
C GLY A 55 -10.48 14.75 2.59
N ARG A 56 -10.82 13.82 3.49
CA ARG A 56 -12.05 13.90 4.30
C ARG A 56 -12.11 15.14 5.19
N ILE A 57 -11.00 15.47 5.86
CA ILE A 57 -10.93 16.68 6.69
C ILE A 57 -11.20 17.92 5.83
N LYS A 58 -10.52 18.02 4.67
CA LYS A 58 -10.69 19.18 3.77
C LYS A 58 -12.05 19.26 3.12
N ALA A 59 -12.66 18.13 2.76
CA ALA A 59 -14.02 18.08 2.23
C ALA A 59 -15.02 18.58 3.28
N ASN A 60 -14.90 18.12 4.53
CA ASN A 60 -15.75 18.59 5.64
C ASN A 60 -15.57 20.08 5.92
N GLU A 61 -14.32 20.57 6.00
CA GLU A 61 -14.03 22.01 6.19
C GLU A 61 -14.64 22.90 5.08
N LYS A 62 -14.74 22.37 3.86
CA LYS A 62 -15.24 23.09 2.68
C LYS A 62 -16.71 22.78 2.35
N GLY A 63 -17.36 21.90 3.11
CA GLY A 63 -18.74 21.46 2.83
C GLY A 63 -18.91 20.77 1.48
N ILE A 64 -17.89 20.07 0.98
CA ILE A 64 -17.92 19.38 -0.31
C ILE A 64 -18.56 18.00 -0.15
N ALA A 65 -19.63 17.75 -0.90
CA ALA A 65 -20.25 16.44 -1.05
C ALA A 65 -19.67 15.66 -2.24
N GLU A 66 -19.82 14.33 -2.22
CA GLU A 66 -19.27 13.43 -3.24
C GLU A 66 -19.75 13.77 -4.67
N ASN A 67 -21.03 14.13 -4.82
CA ASN A 67 -21.61 14.48 -6.12
C ASN A 67 -21.08 15.80 -6.70
N GLN A 68 -20.34 16.61 -5.92
CA GLN A 68 -19.74 17.86 -6.38
C GLN A 68 -18.29 17.67 -6.86
N VAL A 69 -17.69 16.51 -6.60
CA VAL A 69 -16.26 16.28 -6.83
C VAL A 69 -15.91 16.38 -8.31
N GLU A 70 -16.71 15.76 -9.18
CA GLU A 70 -16.47 15.74 -10.63
C GLU A 70 -16.50 17.17 -11.22
N ASP A 71 -17.53 17.95 -10.89
CA ASP A 71 -17.64 19.36 -11.31
C ASP A 71 -16.45 20.21 -10.85
N ILE A 72 -15.99 20.03 -9.60
CA ILE A 72 -14.84 20.77 -9.05
C ILE A 72 -13.55 20.40 -9.79
N VAL A 73 -13.34 19.12 -10.08
CA VAL A 73 -12.15 18.63 -10.77
C VAL A 73 -12.12 19.13 -12.22
N ASP A 74 -13.26 19.09 -12.91
CA ASP A 74 -13.37 19.57 -14.29
C ASP A 74 -13.19 21.08 -14.40
N ALA A 75 -13.69 21.84 -13.41
CA ALA A 75 -13.45 23.28 -13.34
C ALA A 75 -11.97 23.63 -13.15
N TYR A 76 -11.20 22.80 -12.43
CA TYR A 76 -9.76 23.01 -12.20
C TYR A 76 -8.86 22.59 -13.37
N ARG A 77 -9.29 21.61 -14.18
CA ARG A 77 -8.51 21.08 -15.31
C ARG A 77 -8.58 21.93 -16.58
N LYS A 78 -9.44 22.94 -16.63
CA LYS A 78 -9.55 23.93 -17.73
C LYS A 78 -8.52 25.04 -17.57
#